data_AF-A0A6A4H1E7-F1
#
_entry.id   AF-A0A6A4H1E7-F1
#
_cell.length_a   1.000
_cell.length_b   1.000
_cell.length_c   1.000
_cell.angle_alpha   90.00
_cell.angle_beta   90.00
_cell.angle_gamma   90.00
#
_symmetry.space_group_name_H-M   'P 1'
#
loop_
_entity.id
_entity.type
_entity.pdbx_description
1 polymer ?
#
loop_
_entity_poly.entity_id
_entity_poly.type
_entity_poly.pdbx_seq_one_letter_code
_entity_poly.pdbx_strand_id
1 'polypeptide(L)' 'INRHFHTILEFLASPIFYDHFVQLPSADDPVPTKICSNTKFWPFFANVIGALDGAHINCTPSAED' A
#
# COMPACT_ATOMS: atom_id res chain seq x y z
N ILE A 1 -3.23 21.37 -9.38
CA ILE A 1 -2.32 20.58 -8.51
C ILE A 1 -0.93 21.23 -8.56
N ASN A 2 -0.24 21.36 -7.42
CA ASN A 2 1.02 22.11 -7.28
C ASN A 2 2.23 21.33 -7.83
N ARG A 3 3.20 22.00 -8.48
CA ARG A 3 4.42 21.38 -9.02
C ARG A 3 5.19 20.57 -7.95
N HIS A 4 5.33 21.12 -6.74
CA HIS A 4 6.04 20.45 -5.66
C HIS A 4 5.34 19.17 -5.20
N PHE A 5 4.00 19.15 -5.26
CA PHE A 5 3.24 17.95 -4.95
C PHE A 5 3.56 16.83 -5.93
N HIS A 6 3.57 17.11 -7.24
CA HIS A 6 3.93 16.12 -8.25
C HIS A 6 5.36 15.61 -8.09
N THR A 7 6.33 16.50 -7.86
CA THR A 7 7.73 16.10 -7.66
C THR A 7 7.90 15.14 -6.48
N ILE A 8 7.22 15.40 -5.36
CA ILE A 8 7.27 14.50 -4.20
C ILE A 8 6.57 13.17 -4.51
N LEU A 9 5.40 13.22 -5.16
CA LEU A 9 4.66 12.02 -5.53
C LEU A 9 5.45 11.11 -6.46
N GLU A 10 6.08 11.68 -7.49
CA GLU A 10 6.94 10.96 -8.43
C GLU A 10 8.14 10.33 -7.73
N PHE A 11 8.77 11.04 -6.80
CA PHE A 11 9.87 10.48 -6.00
C PHE A 11 9.42 9.30 -5.14
N LEU A 12 8.30 9.44 -4.41
CA LEU A 12 7.74 8.38 -3.57
C LEU A 12 7.28 7.15 -4.37
N ALA A 13 6.86 7.36 -5.62
CA ALA A 13 6.49 6.31 -6.56
C ALA A 13 7.70 5.71 -7.31
N SER A 14 8.89 6.30 -7.20
CA SER A 14 10.07 5.84 -7.94
C SER A 14 10.60 4.52 -7.36
N PRO A 15 11.19 3.62 -8.18
CA PRO A 15 11.77 2.36 -7.70
C PRO A 15 12.82 2.56 -6.59
N ILE A 16 13.61 3.64 -6.70
CA ILE A 16 14.67 3.99 -5.73
C ILE A 16 14.08 4.18 -4.32
N PHE A 17 12.88 4.76 -4.22
CA PHE A 17 12.22 4.94 -2.94
C PHE A 17 11.35 3.73 -2.60
N TYR A 18 10.46 3.35 -3.51
CA TYR A 18 9.43 2.37 -3.23
C TYR A 18 10.02 1.00 -2.88
N ASP A 19 10.92 0.47 -3.70
CA ASP A 19 11.47 -0.88 -3.52
C ASP A 19 12.37 -0.98 -2.27
N HIS A 20 12.94 0.14 -1.84
CA HIS A 20 13.86 0.19 -0.71
C HIS A 20 13.17 0.44 0.63
N PHE A 21 12.05 1.17 0.63
CA PHE A 21 11.43 1.67 1.86
C PHE A 21 10.00 1.20 2.07
N VAL A 22 9.32 0.67 1.06
CA VAL A 22 7.96 0.14 1.18
C VAL A 22 8.02 -1.38 1.25
N GLN A 23 7.47 -1.93 2.33
CA GLN A 23 7.31 -3.37 2.53
C GLN A 23 5.82 -3.68 2.64
N LEU A 24 5.33 -4.52 1.73
CA LEU A 24 3.96 -5.01 1.79
C LEU A 24 3.88 -6.20 2.75
N PRO A 25 2.79 -6.33 3.52
CA PRO A 25 2.58 -7.51 4.35
C PRO A 25 2.37 -8.76 3.48
N SER A 26 2.87 -9.89 3.96
CA SER A 26 2.57 -11.22 3.43
C SER A 26 1.12 -11.62 3.78
N ALA A 27 0.56 -12.56 3.01
CA ALA A 27 -0.74 -13.17 3.32
C ALA A 27 -0.75 -13.89 4.69
N ASP A 28 0.42 -14.33 5.15
CA ASP A 28 0.60 -15.01 6.44
C ASP A 28 0.91 -14.05 7.60
N ASP A 29 1.12 -12.76 7.32
CA ASP A 29 1.43 -11.79 8.37
C ASP A 29 0.19 -11.55 9.25
N PRO A 30 0.34 -11.56 10.59
CA PRO A 30 -0.77 -11.32 11.48
C PRO A 30 -1.26 -9.87 11.34
N VAL A 31 -2.58 -9.68 11.40
CA VAL A 31 -3.15 -8.34 11.42
C VAL A 31 -2.62 -7.57 12.64
N PRO A 32 -2.09 -6.35 12.48
CA PRO A 32 -1.53 -5.59 13.59
C PRO A 32 -2.51 -5.41 14.74
N THR A 33 -2.02 -5.56 15.99
CA THR A 33 -2.86 -5.49 17.21
C THR A 33 -3.71 -4.22 17.28
N LYS A 34 -3.21 -3.08 16.80
CA LYS A 34 -3.92 -1.80 16.76
C LYS A 34 -5.20 -1.83 15.91
N ILE A 35 -5.25 -2.70 14.90
CA ILE A 35 -6.41 -2.90 14.04
C ILE A 35 -7.34 -3.93 14.70
N CYS A 36 -6.81 -5.06 15.15
CA CYS A 36 -7.58 -6.14 15.79
C CYS A 36 -8.29 -5.71 17.08
N SER A 37 -7.62 -4.92 17.92
CA SER A 37 -8.17 -4.49 19.21
C SER A 37 -9.13 -3.32 19.11
N ASN A 38 -9.20 -2.67 17.94
CA ASN A 38 -10.04 -1.50 17.74
C ASN A 38 -11.40 -1.91 17.14
N THR A 39 -12.45 -1.82 17.97
CA THR A 39 -13.82 -2.18 17.58
C THR A 39 -14.39 -1.34 16.43
N LYS A 40 -13.83 -0.16 16.16
CA LYS A 40 -14.19 0.65 14.99
C LYS A 40 -13.54 0.14 13.70
N PHE A 41 -12.34 -0.44 13.80
CA PHE A 41 -11.57 -0.89 12.63
C PHE A 41 -11.83 -2.36 12.30
N TRP A 42 -11.92 -3.22 13.31
CA TRP A 42 -12.05 -4.66 13.11
C TRP A 42 -13.17 -5.09 12.16
N PRO A 43 -14.40 -4.52 12.21
CA PRO A 43 -15.47 -4.89 11.28
C PRO A 43 -15.11 -4.70 9.80
N PHE A 44 -14.19 -3.80 9.49
CA PHE A 44 -13.77 -3.49 8.11
C PHE A 44 -12.50 -4.22 7.69
N PHE A 45 -11.62 -4.58 8.63
CA PHE A 45 -10.29 -5.12 8.33
C PHE A 45 -10.08 -6.58 8.70
N ALA A 46 -11.04 -7.25 9.34
CA ALA A 46 -10.89 -8.62 9.85
C ALA A 46 -10.42 -9.66 8.82
N ASN A 47 -10.79 -9.46 7.54
CA ASN A 47 -10.47 -10.38 6.44
C ASN A 47 -9.74 -9.66 5.29
N VAL A 48 -9.16 -8.50 5.54
CA VAL A 48 -8.47 -7.73 4.50
C VAL A 48 -7.04 -8.24 4.36
N ILE A 49 -6.75 -8.83 3.21
CA ILE A 49 -5.38 -9.26 2.83
C ILE A 49 -4.53 -8.06 2.38
N GLY A 50 -5.17 -6.95 1.98
CA GLY A 50 -4.54 -5.68 1.66
C GLY A 50 -5.58 -4.65 1.24
N ALA A 51 -5.29 -3.36 1.42
CA ALA A 51 -6.14 -2.28 0.93
C ALA A 51 -5.96 -2.16 -0.60
N LEU A 52 -6.71 -2.97 -1.34
CA LEU A 52 -6.58 -3.10 -2.80
C LEU A 52 -6.89 -1.78 -3.54
N ASP A 53 -7.77 -0.94 -3.00
CA ASP A 53 -8.38 0.18 -3.74
C ASP A 53 -7.84 1.57 -3.35
N GLY A 54 -6.66 1.61 -2.71
CA GLY A 54 -6.06 2.84 -2.20
C GLY A 54 -4.60 3.01 -2.61
N ALA A 55 -4.23 2.62 -3.84
CA ALA A 55 -2.91 2.81 -4.46
C ALA A 55 -1.68 2.63 -3.53
N HIS A 56 -1.33 1.38 -3.23
CA HIS A 56 0.01 0.99 -2.77
C HIS A 56 0.83 0.59 -4.01
N ILE A 57 1.54 1.55 -4.61
CA ILE A 57 2.10 1.41 -5.97
C ILE A 57 3.02 0.19 -6.11
N ASN A 58 2.53 -0.88 -6.73
CA ASN A 58 3.09 -1.27 -8.02
C ASN A 58 2.00 -1.94 -8.88
N CYS A 59 1.67 -1.32 -10.01
CA CYS A 59 0.72 -1.85 -10.99
C CYS A 59 1.49 -2.28 -12.25
N THR A 60 1.56 -3.59 -12.52
CA THR A 60 1.68 -4.17 -13.87
C THR A 60 0.89 -5.49 -13.91
N PRO A 61 0.03 -5.73 -14.94
CA PRO A 61 0.42 -6.49 -16.16
C PRO A 61 -0.23 -5.92 -17.45
N SER A 62 0.06 -6.32 -18.70
CA SER A 62 0.79 -7.44 -19.32
C SER A 62 1.88 -6.94 -20.27
N ALA A 63 2.88 -7.77 -20.56
CA ALA A 63 3.74 -7.59 -21.72
C ALA A 63 3.00 -8.15 -22.93
N GLU A 64 2.35 -7.30 -23.75
CA GLU A 64 1.71 -7.74 -24.99
C GLU A 64 2.19 -6.88 -26.17
N ASP A 65 2.86 -7.62 -27.07
CA ASP A 65 3.53 -7.39 -28.37
C ASP A 65 4.61 -6.29 -28.52
#